data_AF-A0A4R1PMG3-F1
#
_entry.id   AF-A0A4R1PMG3-F1
#
_cell.length_a   1.000
_cell.length_b   1.000
_cell.length_c   1.000
_cell.angle_alpha   90.00
_cell.angle_beta   90.00
_cell.angle_gamma   90.00
#
_symmetry.space_group_name_H-M   'P 1'
#
loop_
_entity.id
_entity.type
_entity.pdbx_description
1 polymer ?
#
loop_
_entity_poly.entity_id
_entity_poly.type
_entity_poly.pdbx_seq_one_letter_code
_entity_poly.pdbx_strand_id
1 'polypeptide(L)'
;FAKAEGITHQPVNPSQKRRVDGPFHIQNVNAYDSRLKSWMIPFHGVATKYLTHYLGWRRLLERYKTQLNPLICLREALGRVAMQQLTQT
;
A
#
# COMPACT_ATOMS: atom_id res chain seq x y z
N PHE A 1 14.69 10.04 8.42
CA PHE A 1 13.58 9.15 8.80
C PHE A 1 13.93 7.68 8.59
N ALA A 2 13.99 7.15 7.36
CA ALA A 2 14.20 5.71 7.14
C ALA A 2 15.42 5.10 7.88
N LYS A 3 16.57 5.79 7.87
CA LYS A 3 17.75 5.39 8.65
C LYS A 3 17.53 5.37 10.17
N ALA A 4 16.72 6.29 10.70
CA ALA A 4 16.41 6.36 12.13
C ALA A 4 15.43 5.26 12.57
N GLU A 5 14.54 4.85 11.66
CA GLU A 5 13.50 3.84 11.91
C GLU A 5 13.92 2.41 11.48
N GLY A 6 15.17 2.21 11.04
CA GLY A 6 15.64 0.92 10.53
C GLY A 6 14.92 0.44 9.26
N ILE A 7 14.31 1.36 8.50
CA ILE A 7 13.55 1.06 7.28
C ILE A 7 14.51 1.04 6.10
N THR A 8 14.50 -0.06 5.33
CA THR A 8 15.24 -0.13 4.06
C THR A 8 14.71 0.92 3.09
N HIS A 9 15.56 1.90 2.75
CA HIS A 9 15.25 2.92 1.75
C HIS A 9 15.89 2.55 0.41
N GLN A 10 15.07 2.31 -0.61
CA GLN A 10 15.53 2.12 -1.98
C GLN A 10 15.12 3.31 -2.86
N PRO A 11 16.08 4.13 -3.34
CA PRO A 11 15.75 5.24 -4.23
C PRO A 11 15.37 4.73 -5.61
N VAL A 12 14.20 5.15 -6.10
CA VAL A 12 13.76 4.88 -7.47
C VAL A 12 14.31 6.00 -8.36
N ASN A 13 15.41 5.73 -9.07
CA ASN A 13 16.05 6.72 -9.96
C ASN A 13 15.79 6.38 -11.45
N PRO A 14 14.81 7.02 -12.11
CA PRO A 14 14.49 6.76 -13.50
C PRO A 14 15.55 7.28 -14.50
N SER A 15 16.35 8.29 -14.15
CA SER A 15 17.35 8.87 -15.06
C SER A 15 18.60 8.01 -15.21
N GLN A 16 18.90 7.17 -14.21
CA GLN A 16 20.07 6.30 -14.22
C GLN A 16 19.91 5.05 -15.10
N LYS A 17 18.74 4.85 -15.76
CA LYS A 17 18.40 3.66 -16.57
C LYS A 17 18.70 2.31 -15.87
N ARG A 18 18.86 2.31 -14.55
CA ARG A 18 19.12 1.10 -13.75
C ARG A 18 17.80 0.36 -13.62
N ARG A 19 17.78 -0.91 -14.03
CA ARG A 19 16.70 -1.84 -13.70
C ARG A 19 16.79 -2.09 -12.19
N VAL A 20 15.95 -1.39 -11.43
CA VAL A 20 15.81 -1.66 -10.00
C VAL A 20 14.98 -2.94 -9.89
N ASP A 21 15.57 -4.01 -9.37
CA ASP A 21 14.96 -5.34 -9.34
C ASP A 21 13.68 -5.37 -8.47
N GLY A 22 12.65 -6.03 -8.99
CA GLY A 22 11.43 -6.38 -8.25
C GLY A 22 10.47 -5.20 -7.99
N PRO A 23 9.94 -5.04 -6.77
CA PRO A 23 8.82 -4.13 -6.51
C PRO A 23 9.20 -2.64 -6.57
N PHE A 24 10.49 -2.30 -6.60
CA PHE A 24 10.99 -0.92 -6.54
C PHE A 24 11.13 -0.26 -7.93
N HIS A 25 10.46 -0.79 -8.95
CA HIS A 25 10.36 -0.16 -10.26
C HIS A 25 9.34 1.00 -10.24
N ILE A 26 9.70 2.14 -10.84
CA ILE A 26 8.77 3.28 -11.03
C ILE A 26 7.42 2.90 -11.68
N GLN A 27 7.38 1.87 -12.54
CA GLN A 27 6.14 1.39 -13.13
C GLN A 27 5.22 0.74 -12.08
N ASN A 28 5.77 -0.01 -11.13
CA ASN A 28 5.00 -0.61 -10.03
C ASN A 28 4.44 0.47 -9.11
N VAL A 29 5.23 1.51 -8.84
CA VAL A 29 4.80 2.69 -8.07
C VAL A 29 3.65 3.41 -8.78
N ASN A 30 3.82 3.70 -10.08
CA ASN A 30 2.78 4.36 -10.89
C ASN A 30 1.51 3.50 -10.99
N ALA A 31 1.65 2.19 -11.15
CA ALA A 31 0.52 1.28 -11.18
C ALA A 31 -0.22 1.24 -9.84
N TYR A 32 0.50 1.28 -8.72
CA TYR A 32 -0.10 1.37 -7.39
C TYR A 32 -0.87 2.68 -7.18
N ASP A 33 -0.28 3.80 -7.57
CA ASP A 33 -0.91 5.13 -7.50
C ASP A 33 -2.19 5.21 -8.35
N SER A 34 -2.14 4.71 -9.60
CA SER A 34 -3.32 4.64 -10.47
C SER A 34 -4.43 3.80 -9.85
N ARG A 35 -4.12 2.61 -9.30
CA ARG A 35 -5.12 1.79 -8.60
C ARG A 35 -5.69 2.49 -7.36
N LEU A 36 -4.87 3.24 -6.63
CA LEU A 36 -5.34 4.01 -5.48
C LEU A 36 -6.35 5.07 -5.91
N LYS A 37 -5.99 5.85 -6.93
CA LYS A 37 -6.87 6.90 -7.47
C LYS A 37 -8.18 6.31 -7.95
N SER A 38 -8.15 5.24 -8.74
CA SER A 38 -9.36 4.56 -9.22
C SER A 38 -10.24 4.05 -8.06
N TRP A 39 -9.63 3.45 -7.03
CA TRP A 39 -10.38 3.00 -5.85
C TRP A 39 -11.01 4.16 -5.06
N MET A 40 -10.40 5.35 -5.10
CA MET A 40 -10.89 6.53 -4.38
C MET A 40 -12.07 7.24 -5.06
N ILE A 41 -12.27 7.05 -6.38
CA ILE A 41 -13.31 7.74 -7.17
C ILE A 41 -14.72 7.64 -6.54
N PRO A 42 -15.21 6.46 -6.10
CA PRO A 42 -16.57 6.31 -5.60
C PRO A 42 -16.84 7.05 -4.29
N PHE A 43 -15.79 7.47 -3.55
CA PHE A 43 -15.96 8.12 -2.25
C PHE A 43 -16.14 9.64 -2.35
N HIS A 44 -16.02 10.23 -3.56
CA HIS A 44 -16.24 11.67 -3.82
C HIS A 44 -15.50 12.64 -2.86
N GLY A 45 -14.40 12.19 -2.26
CA GLY A 45 -13.65 12.92 -1.24
C GLY A 45 -13.87 12.34 0.16
N VAL A 46 -12.76 12.00 0.82
CA VAL A 46 -12.75 11.59 2.23
C VAL A 46 -12.08 12.66 3.07
N ALA A 47 -12.59 12.89 4.27
CA ALA A 47 -11.92 13.78 5.21
C ALA A 47 -10.54 13.21 5.54
N THR A 48 -9.49 14.05 5.47
CA THR A 48 -8.10 13.63 5.70
C THR A 48 -7.91 12.91 7.04
N LYS A 49 -8.70 13.27 8.07
CA LYS A 49 -8.72 12.57 9.37
C LYS A 49 -9.03 11.07 9.30
N TYR A 50 -9.74 10.63 8.26
CA TYR A 50 -10.11 9.23 8.07
C TYR A 50 -9.28 8.52 7.00
N LEU A 51 -8.40 9.22 6.27
CA LEU A 51 -7.65 8.65 5.15
C LEU A 51 -6.89 7.38 5.54
N THR A 52 -6.27 7.36 6.72
CA THR A 52 -5.55 6.18 7.24
C THR A 52 -6.44 4.94 7.36
N HIS A 53 -7.70 5.12 7.79
CA HIS A 53 -8.67 4.02 7.94
C HIS A 53 -9.06 3.45 6.57
N TYR A 54 -9.33 4.33 5.60
CA TYR A 54 -9.66 3.92 4.23
C TYR A 54 -8.49 3.19 3.56
N LEU A 55 -7.27 3.67 3.73
CA LEU A 55 -6.07 2.98 3.22
C LEU A 55 -5.90 1.60 3.87
N GLY A 56 -6.20 1.48 5.17
CA GLY A 56 -6.24 0.20 5.87
C GLY A 56 -7.25 -0.76 5.24
N TRP A 57 -8.49 -0.31 5.02
CA TRP A 57 -9.53 -1.11 4.39
C TRP A 57 -9.20 -1.51 2.95
N ARG A 58 -8.66 -0.60 2.14
CA ARG A 58 -8.21 -0.92 0.79
C ARG A 58 -7.18 -2.05 0.80
N ARG A 59 -6.19 -1.99 1.69
CA ARG A 59 -5.14 -3.01 1.81
C ARG A 59 -5.70 -4.35 2.26
N LEU A 60 -6.65 -4.36 3.20
CA LEU A 60 -7.39 -5.55 3.60
C LEU A 60 -8.10 -6.19 2.40
N LEU A 61 -8.84 -5.40 1.62
CA LEU A 61 -9.57 -5.87 0.44
C LEU A 61 -8.63 -6.41 -0.65
N GLU A 62 -7.55 -5.68 -0.97
CA GLU A 62 -6.57 -6.12 -1.99
C GLU A 62 -5.85 -7.42 -1.61
N ARG A 63 -5.56 -7.60 -0.31
CA ARG A 63 -4.82 -8.76 0.18
C ARG A 63 -5.67 -10.03 0.22
N TYR A 64 -6.90 -9.92 0.72
CA TYR A 64 -7.72 -11.10 1.00
C TYR A 64 -8.72 -11.40 -0.10
N LYS A 65 -9.15 -10.41 -0.90
CA LYS A 65 -10.09 -10.58 -2.01
C LYS A 65 -11.29 -11.46 -1.60
N THR A 66 -11.43 -12.63 -2.22
CA THR A 66 -12.52 -13.59 -1.96
C THR A 66 -12.38 -14.39 -0.67
N GLN A 67 -11.21 -14.37 -0.02
CA GLN A 67 -10.94 -15.07 1.24
C GLN A 67 -11.33 -14.24 2.47
N LEU A 68 -11.87 -13.03 2.27
CA LEU A 68 -12.26 -12.13 3.35
C LEU A 68 -13.34 -12.79 4.22
N ASN A 69 -13.11 -12.81 5.53
CA ASN A 69 -14.09 -13.28 6.51
C ASN A 69 -14.02 -12.43 7.78
N PRO A 70 -15.02 -12.50 8.68
CA PRO A 70 -15.08 -11.66 9.88
C PRO A 70 -13.86 -11.79 10.79
N LEU A 71 -13.28 -12.98 10.92
CA LEU A 71 -12.11 -13.22 11.75
C LEU A 71 -10.87 -12.49 11.20
N ILE A 72 -10.69 -12.49 9.87
CA ILE A 72 -9.62 -11.73 9.21
C ILE A 72 -9.83 -10.22 9.43
N CYS A 73 -11.05 -9.72 9.28
CA CYS A 73 -11.36 -8.31 9.53
C CYS A 73 -11.00 -7.89 10.96
N LEU A 74 -11.40 -8.70 11.95
CA LEU A 74 -11.07 -8.45 13.35
C LEU A 74 -9.55 -8.46 13.58
N ARG A 75 -8.85 -9.45 13.03
CA ARG A 75 -7.40 -9.55 13.16
C ARG A 75 -6.66 -8.36 12.55
N GLU A 76 -7.10 -7.84 11.41
CA GLU A 76 -6.52 -6.63 10.83
C GLU A 76 -6.85 -5.37 11.64
N ALA A 77 -8.06 -5.29 12.20
CA ALA A 77 -8.49 -4.14 13.00
C ALA A 77 -7.69 -3.99 14.30
N LEU A 78 -7.23 -5.11 14.88
CA LEU A 78 -6.32 -5.11 16.03
C LEU A 78 -4.91 -4.59 15.71
N GLY A 79 -4.62 -4.35 14.43
CA GLY A 79 -3.35 -3.80 13.96
C GLY A 79 -2.32 -4.87 13.59
N ARG A 80 -1.42 -4.51 12.67
CA ARG A 80 -0.25 -5.33 12.32
C ARG A 80 1.01 -4.66 12.84
N VAL A 81 1.83 -5.46 13.53
CA VAL A 81 3.16 -5.04 14.02
C VAL A 81 4.18 -4.99 12.88
N ALA A 82 4.00 -5.79 11.82
CA ALA A 82 4.91 -5.84 10.68
C ALA A 82 4.57 -4.77 9.64
N MET A 83 5.62 -4.09 9.14
CA MET A 83 5.52 -3.08 8.09
C MET A 83 4.83 -3.67 6.84
N GLN A 84 3.73 -3.04 6.42
CA GLN A 84 2.93 -3.48 5.28
C GLN A 84 3.58 -3.04 3.96
N GLN A 85 4.76 -3.54 3.64
CA GLN A 85 5.41 -3.25 2.36
C GLN A 85 5.06 -4.33 1.34
N LEU A 86 4.26 -3.89 0.35
CA LEU A 86 3.97 -4.51 -0.94
C LEU A 86 3.18 -5.83 -0.91
N THR A 87 1.90 -5.73 -1.30
CA THR A 87 1.12 -6.86 -1.81
C THR A 87 1.78 -7.34 -3.10
N GLN A 88 2.04 -8.65 -3.22
CA GLN A 88 2.59 -9.23 -4.46
C GLN A 88 1.66 -8.89 -5.62
N THR A 89 2.22 -8.25 -6.65
CA THR A 89 1.56 -7.96 -7.93
C THR A 89 1.58 -9.17 -8.83
#